data_AF-A0A923DN68-F1
#
_entry.id   AF-A0A923DN68-F1
#
_cell.length_a   1.000
_cell.length_b   1.000
_cell.length_c   1.000
_cell.angle_alpha   90.00
_cell.angle_beta   90.00
_cell.angle_gamma   90.00
#
_symmetry.space_group_name_H-M   'P 1'
#
loop_
_entity.id
_entity.type
_entity.pdbx_description
1 polymer ?
#
loop_
_entity_poly.entity_id
_entity_poly.type
_entity_poly.pdbx_seq_one_letter_code
_entity_poly.pdbx_strand_id
1 'polypeptide(L)'
;EDLRNYDKVIYTPIMKTHFLGGITMALKLSVGILHRADRGGQLHNFNHLFVAEQAAEINLPFRPDLIIMDGRRSLISGGPSHGEQVKPGVILASGDQVANDVMGIRIIQEWYPNMAANKIGMYAWNQKQIAQAVKVGVGYARKQDDIKLILG
;
A
#
# COMPACT_ATOMS: atom_id res chain seq x y z
N GLU A 1 2.54 0.64 -23.43
CA GLU A 1 3.56 -0.39 -23.73
C GLU A 1 3.54 -1.44 -22.63
N ASP A 2 4.05 -2.63 -22.91
CA ASP A 2 4.04 -3.74 -21.96
C ASP A 2 5.11 -3.55 -20.87
N LEU A 3 4.77 -3.80 -19.60
CA LEU A 3 5.72 -3.73 -18.48
C LEU A 3 6.90 -4.70 -18.65
N ARG A 4 6.71 -5.78 -19.42
CA ARG A 4 7.75 -6.78 -19.73
C ARG A 4 8.89 -6.25 -20.60
N ASN A 5 8.71 -5.08 -21.23
CA ASN A 5 9.73 -4.47 -22.10
C ASN A 5 10.78 -3.65 -21.32
N TYR A 6 10.68 -3.60 -19.99
CA TYR A 6 11.56 -2.79 -19.15
C TYR A 6 12.41 -3.70 -18.25
N ASP A 7 13.71 -3.38 -18.12
CA ASP A 7 14.64 -4.11 -17.25
C ASP A 7 14.37 -3.88 -15.77
N LYS A 8 13.85 -2.70 -15.45
CA LYS A 8 13.57 -2.23 -14.10
C LYS A 8 12.27 -1.46 -14.04
N VAL A 9 11.51 -1.71 -12.98
CA VAL A 9 10.26 -0.99 -12.72
C VAL A 9 10.31 -0.41 -11.32
N ILE A 10 10.03 0.89 -11.24
CA ILE A 10 10.06 1.66 -9.99
C ILE A 10 8.64 2.09 -9.64
N TYR A 11 8.22 1.77 -8.43
CA TYR A 11 6.95 2.26 -7.87
C TYR A 11 7.18 3.57 -7.11
N THR A 12 6.34 4.56 -7.37
CA THR A 12 6.33 5.84 -6.65
C THR A 12 4.98 6.08 -5.97
N PRO A 13 4.59 5.25 -4.98
CA PRO A 13 3.29 5.38 -4.33
C PRO A 13 3.27 6.57 -3.37
N ILE A 14 2.06 6.96 -2.98
CA ILE A 14 1.84 7.92 -1.90
C ILE A 14 1.44 7.17 -0.64
N MET A 15 1.88 7.65 0.52
CA MET A 15 1.50 7.15 1.84
C MET A 15 0.13 7.73 2.25
N LYS A 16 -0.98 6.97 2.17
CA LYS A 16 -2.29 7.46 2.67
C LYS A 16 -3.28 6.34 3.00
N THR A 17 -4.38 6.71 3.67
CA THR A 17 -5.55 5.83 3.86
C THR A 17 -6.50 5.83 2.66
N HIS A 18 -7.38 4.84 2.60
CA HIS A 18 -8.41 4.73 1.55
C HIS A 18 -9.65 4.02 2.09
N PHE A 19 -10.85 4.53 1.80
CA PHE A 19 -12.08 3.96 2.37
C PHE A 19 -12.38 2.51 1.95
N LEU A 20 -12.25 2.15 0.66
CA LEU A 20 -12.44 0.75 0.20
C LEU A 20 -11.21 -0.14 0.40
N GLY A 21 -10.04 0.30 -0.09
CA GLY A 21 -8.81 -0.50 -0.03
C GLY A 21 -8.08 -0.49 1.32
N GLY A 22 -8.60 0.22 2.33
CA GLY A 22 -7.94 0.45 3.63
C GLY A 22 -6.82 1.48 3.54
N ILE A 23 -5.83 1.23 2.68
CA ILE A 23 -4.66 2.08 2.45
C ILE A 23 -4.46 2.34 0.96
N THR A 24 -3.71 3.38 0.62
CA THR A 24 -3.06 3.53 -0.69
C THR A 24 -1.58 3.67 -0.42
N MET A 25 -0.83 2.71 -0.93
CA MET A 25 0.60 2.48 -0.73
C MET A 25 1.14 1.67 -1.93
N ALA A 26 2.26 0.96 -1.80
CA ALA A 26 2.90 0.24 -2.89
C ALA A 26 2.05 -0.88 -3.47
N LEU A 27 1.46 -1.75 -2.62
CA LEU A 27 0.65 -2.88 -3.11
C LEU A 27 -0.55 -2.39 -3.92
N LYS A 28 -1.19 -1.28 -3.53
CA LYS A 28 -2.35 -0.73 -4.24
C LYS A 28 -1.97 0.00 -5.53
N LEU A 29 -0.70 0.37 -5.71
CA LEU A 29 -0.26 1.07 -6.93
C LEU A 29 -0.47 0.19 -8.18
N SER A 30 -0.34 -1.13 -8.04
CA SER A 30 -0.54 -2.10 -9.12
C SER A 30 -1.98 -2.16 -9.65
N VAL A 31 -2.98 -1.71 -8.88
CA VAL A 31 -4.35 -1.50 -9.38
C VAL A 31 -4.34 -0.56 -10.60
N GLY A 32 -3.40 0.39 -10.61
CA GLY A 32 -3.13 1.32 -11.70
C GLY A 32 -2.77 0.65 -13.03
N ILE A 33 -2.22 -0.56 -12.99
CA ILE A 33 -1.75 -1.34 -14.15
C ILE A 33 -2.93 -2.05 -14.85
N LEU A 34 -3.98 -2.40 -14.10
CA LEU A 34 -5.15 -3.08 -14.66
C LEU A 34 -5.80 -2.25 -15.76
N HIS A 35 -6.24 -2.94 -16.81
CA HIS A 35 -7.07 -2.36 -17.85
C HIS A 35 -8.37 -1.79 -17.24
N ARG A 36 -8.88 -0.70 -17.81
CA ARG A 36 -10.01 0.06 -17.26
C ARG A 36 -11.26 -0.81 -17.06
N ALA A 37 -11.51 -1.74 -17.99
CA ALA A 37 -12.64 -2.65 -17.93
C ALA A 37 -12.57 -3.58 -16.70
N ASP A 38 -11.39 -4.11 -16.39
CA ASP A 38 -11.20 -5.02 -15.25
C ASP A 38 -11.26 -4.26 -13.92
N ARG A 39 -10.69 -3.06 -13.87
CA ARG A 39 -10.77 -2.20 -12.68
C ARG A 39 -12.22 -1.82 -12.34
N GLY A 40 -13.01 -1.46 -13.35
CA GLY A 40 -14.42 -1.11 -13.15
C GLY A 40 -15.28 -2.34 -12.87
N GLY A 41 -15.31 -3.29 -13.80
CA GLY A 41 -16.21 -4.43 -13.76
C GLY A 41 -15.87 -5.44 -12.66
N GLN A 42 -14.61 -5.83 -12.53
CA GLN A 42 -14.20 -6.92 -11.63
C GLN A 42 -13.86 -6.40 -10.23
N LEU A 43 -12.98 -5.39 -10.14
CA LEU A 43 -12.48 -4.91 -8.85
C LEU A 43 -13.51 -4.05 -8.11
N HIS A 44 -14.10 -3.05 -8.77
CA HIS A 44 -14.96 -2.07 -8.09
C HIS A 44 -16.44 -2.43 -8.08
N ASN A 45 -17.01 -3.02 -9.14
CA ASN A 45 -18.45 -3.27 -9.21
C ASN A 45 -18.82 -4.63 -8.61
N PHE A 46 -18.15 -5.70 -9.05
CA PHE A 46 -18.51 -7.05 -8.66
C PHE A 46 -18.00 -7.44 -7.27
N ASN A 47 -16.80 -6.95 -6.89
CA ASN A 47 -16.09 -7.48 -5.72
C ASN A 47 -15.63 -6.41 -4.72
N HIS A 48 -16.36 -5.28 -4.62
CA HIS A 48 -16.00 -4.12 -3.79
C HIS A 48 -15.65 -4.44 -2.32
N LEU A 49 -16.14 -5.57 -1.78
CA LEU A 49 -15.85 -6.04 -0.42
C LEU A 49 -14.42 -6.56 -0.22
N PHE A 50 -13.75 -6.98 -1.30
CA PHE A 50 -12.44 -7.62 -1.30
C PHE A 50 -11.37 -6.78 -2.01
N VAL A 51 -11.62 -5.49 -2.21
CA VAL A 51 -10.70 -4.58 -2.92
C VAL A 51 -9.31 -4.56 -2.27
N ALA A 52 -9.22 -4.68 -0.94
CA ALA A 52 -7.94 -4.69 -0.24
C ALA A 52 -7.15 -5.98 -0.54
N GLU A 53 -7.80 -7.14 -0.45
CA GLU A 53 -7.23 -8.45 -0.75
C GLU A 53 -6.83 -8.55 -2.23
N GLN A 54 -7.71 -8.15 -3.15
CA GLN A 54 -7.43 -8.16 -4.59
C GLN A 54 -6.31 -7.18 -4.96
N ALA A 55 -6.21 -6.03 -4.29
CA ALA A 55 -5.09 -5.11 -4.48
C ALA A 55 -3.74 -5.75 -4.10
N ALA A 56 -3.71 -6.72 -3.20
CA ALA A 56 -2.51 -7.52 -2.96
C ALA A 56 -2.28 -8.51 -4.11
N GLU A 57 -3.30 -9.27 -4.50
CA GLU A 57 -3.24 -10.35 -5.50
C GLU A 57 -2.82 -9.88 -6.90
N ILE A 58 -3.15 -8.64 -7.29
CA ILE A 58 -2.72 -8.05 -8.58
C ILE A 58 -1.19 -8.00 -8.70
N ASN A 59 -0.46 -8.07 -7.58
CA ASN A 59 1.00 -8.12 -7.57
C ASN A 59 1.58 -9.54 -7.72
N LEU A 60 0.76 -10.60 -7.84
CA LEU A 60 1.25 -11.97 -8.04
C LEU A 60 2.15 -12.15 -9.28
N PRO A 61 1.79 -11.64 -10.47
CA PRO A 61 2.60 -11.85 -11.67
C PRO A 61 3.82 -10.92 -11.77
N PHE A 62 3.92 -9.91 -10.90
CA PHE A 62 4.86 -8.82 -11.09
C PHE A 62 5.29 -8.18 -9.76
N ARG A 63 6.60 -7.95 -9.61
CA ARG A 63 7.21 -7.29 -8.45
C ARG A 63 8.06 -6.11 -8.91
N PRO A 64 7.89 -4.91 -8.33
CA PRO A 64 8.78 -3.78 -8.61
C PRO A 64 10.19 -4.04 -8.08
N ASP A 65 11.19 -3.47 -8.75
CA ASP A 65 12.59 -3.54 -8.32
C ASP A 65 12.90 -2.56 -7.19
N LEU A 66 12.23 -1.42 -7.19
CA LEU A 66 12.36 -0.37 -6.19
C LEU A 66 11.02 0.31 -5.94
N ILE A 67 10.74 0.61 -4.68
CA ILE A 67 9.63 1.44 -4.26
C ILE A 67 10.20 2.69 -3.59
N ILE A 68 9.69 3.87 -3.96
CA ILE A 68 9.98 5.17 -3.35
C ILE A 68 8.64 5.80 -2.96
N MET A 69 8.21 5.56 -1.73
CA MET A 69 6.94 6.03 -1.21
C MET A 69 7.06 7.47 -0.68
N ASP A 70 6.21 8.36 -1.18
CA ASP A 70 6.10 9.73 -0.70
C ASP A 70 5.20 9.79 0.54
N GLY A 71 5.81 10.05 1.70
CA GLY A 71 5.15 10.30 2.98
C GLY A 71 5.39 11.72 3.49
N ARG A 72 5.77 12.67 2.63
CA ARG A 72 5.96 14.07 3.06
C ARG A 72 4.64 14.70 3.48
N ARG A 73 3.54 14.30 2.83
CA ARG A 73 2.17 14.62 3.19
C ARG A 73 1.31 13.37 3.00
N SER A 74 0.52 13.05 4.02
CA SER A 74 -0.27 11.82 4.05
C SER A 74 -1.71 12.14 4.41
N LEU A 75 -2.65 11.61 3.62
CA LEU A 75 -4.08 11.72 3.89
C LEU A 75 -4.49 10.58 4.85
N ILE A 76 -5.03 10.92 6.01
CA ILE A 76 -5.28 9.96 7.10
C ILE A 76 -6.76 9.68 7.34
N SER A 77 -7.66 10.49 6.78
CA SER A 77 -9.11 10.28 6.79
C SER A 77 -9.75 10.78 5.49
N GLY A 78 -11.02 10.39 5.24
CA GLY A 78 -11.82 10.92 4.11
C GLY A 78 -11.40 10.49 2.69
N GLY A 79 -10.34 9.69 2.54
CA GLY A 79 -9.80 9.29 1.24
C GLY A 79 -10.84 8.67 0.30
N PRO A 80 -10.64 8.77 -1.03
CA PRO A 80 -9.33 8.90 -1.67
C PRO A 80 -8.85 10.32 -1.96
N SER A 81 -9.75 11.31 -1.94
CA SER A 81 -9.49 12.64 -2.52
C SER A 81 -9.52 13.80 -1.52
N HIS A 82 -10.21 13.65 -0.39
CA HIS A 82 -10.39 14.73 0.59
C HIS A 82 -10.23 14.19 2.02
N GLY A 83 -10.11 15.08 3.00
CA GLY A 83 -10.04 14.72 4.42
C GLY A 83 -8.78 15.25 5.11
N GLU A 84 -8.48 14.69 6.28
CA GLU A 84 -7.41 15.17 7.15
C GLU A 84 -6.03 14.79 6.60
N GLN A 85 -5.13 15.77 6.55
CA GLN A 85 -3.76 15.62 6.10
C GLN A 85 -2.79 15.84 7.26
N VAL A 86 -1.81 14.97 7.36
CA VAL A 86 -0.65 15.10 8.26
C VAL A 86 0.64 15.21 7.43
N LYS A 87 1.74 15.59 8.08
CA LYS A 87 3.03 15.80 7.42
C LYS A 87 4.13 14.94 8.05
N PRO A 88 4.17 13.63 7.77
CA PRO A 88 5.20 12.77 8.33
C PRO A 88 6.62 13.18 7.93
N GLY A 89 6.77 13.84 6.79
CA GLY A 89 8.04 14.44 6.38
C GLY A 89 9.08 13.43 5.90
N VAL A 90 8.65 12.21 5.52
CA VAL A 90 9.54 11.10 5.16
C VAL A 90 9.39 10.66 3.71
N ILE A 91 10.45 10.07 3.18
CA ILE A 91 10.42 9.24 1.98
C ILE A 91 10.82 7.82 2.39
N LEU A 92 10.02 6.82 2.02
CA LEU A 92 10.30 5.42 2.34
C LEU A 92 10.74 4.67 1.09
N ALA A 93 11.99 4.22 1.08
CA ALA A 93 12.53 3.39 0.01
C ALA A 93 12.60 1.91 0.43
N SER A 94 12.27 1.00 -0.48
CA SER A 94 12.39 -0.45 -0.25
C SER A 94 12.45 -1.21 -1.57
N GLY A 95 13.13 -2.35 -1.59
CA GLY A 95 13.00 -3.34 -2.68
C GLY A 95 11.81 -4.28 -2.49
N ASP A 96 11.11 -4.21 -1.36
CA ASP A 96 9.97 -5.07 -1.04
C ASP A 96 8.72 -4.25 -0.71
N GLN A 97 7.65 -4.51 -1.46
CA GLN A 97 6.37 -3.79 -1.36
C GLN A 97 5.60 -4.11 -0.08
N VAL A 98 5.75 -5.33 0.47
CA VAL A 98 5.13 -5.68 1.76
C VAL A 98 5.84 -4.95 2.89
N ALA A 99 7.18 -5.00 2.94
CA ALA A 99 7.96 -4.25 3.93
C ALA A 99 7.69 -2.75 3.85
N ASN A 100 7.61 -2.19 2.64
CA ASN A 100 7.35 -0.76 2.44
C ASN A 100 5.97 -0.36 2.99
N ASP A 101 4.93 -1.13 2.66
CA ASP A 101 3.56 -0.84 3.11
C ASP A 101 3.42 -1.05 4.62
N VAL A 102 4.02 -2.10 5.20
CA VAL A 102 4.03 -2.31 6.66
C VAL A 102 4.65 -1.11 7.38
N MET A 103 5.80 -0.63 6.90
CA MET A 103 6.44 0.54 7.51
C MET A 103 5.64 1.83 7.27
N GLY A 104 5.06 2.01 6.08
CA GLY A 104 4.19 3.14 5.79
C GLY A 104 2.96 3.19 6.69
N ILE A 105 2.33 2.03 6.95
CA ILE A 105 1.22 1.91 7.89
C ILE A 105 1.66 2.34 9.28
N ARG A 106 2.78 1.79 9.79
CA ARG A 106 3.28 2.11 11.13
C ARG A 106 3.57 3.59 11.30
N ILE A 107 4.19 4.22 10.31
CA ILE A 107 4.46 5.65 10.34
C ILE A 107 3.15 6.43 10.38
N ILE A 108 2.20 6.17 9.49
CA ILE A 108 0.91 6.90 9.54
C ILE A 108 0.22 6.70 10.90
N GLN A 109 0.29 5.50 11.50
CA GLN A 109 -0.28 5.22 12.82
C GLN A 109 0.28 6.10 13.95
N GLU A 110 1.55 6.51 13.87
CA GLU A 110 2.19 7.40 14.85
C GLU A 110 1.73 8.86 14.73
N TRP A 111 1.27 9.27 13.54
CA TRP A 111 0.91 10.67 13.25
C TRP A 111 -0.55 11.02 13.58
N TYR A 112 -1.32 10.10 14.16
CA TYR A 112 -2.69 10.41 14.59
C TYR A 112 -2.70 11.15 15.93
N PRO A 113 -3.21 12.39 15.98
CA PRO A 113 -3.24 13.19 17.21
C PRO A 113 -4.21 12.65 18.27
N ASN A 114 -5.07 11.68 17.92
CA ASN A 114 -5.91 10.94 18.86
C ASN A 114 -6.09 9.51 18.35
N MET A 115 -5.65 8.50 19.11
CA MET A 115 -5.87 7.07 18.80
C MET A 115 -7.34 6.73 18.49
N ALA A 116 -8.29 7.53 18.99
CA ALA A 116 -9.73 7.41 18.74
C ALA A 116 -10.17 7.69 17.28
N ALA A 117 -9.36 8.37 16.47
CA ALA A 117 -9.67 8.69 15.07
C ALA A 117 -8.89 7.83 14.05
N ASN A 118 -8.04 6.93 14.52
CA ASN A 118 -7.22 6.10 13.65
C ASN A 118 -8.08 5.08 12.90
N LYS A 119 -8.30 5.30 11.59
CA LYS A 119 -9.01 4.35 10.71
C LYS A 119 -8.20 3.07 10.46
N ILE A 120 -6.90 3.09 10.72
CA ILE A 120 -6.00 1.93 10.73
C ILE A 120 -5.72 1.55 12.20
N GLY A 121 -6.74 1.07 12.92
CA GLY A 121 -6.61 0.71 14.33
C GLY A 121 -5.95 -0.65 14.61
N MET A 122 -5.73 -1.46 13.59
CA MET A 122 -5.13 -2.80 13.73
C MET A 122 -3.62 -2.78 13.49
N TYR A 123 -2.92 -3.77 14.02
CA TYR A 123 -1.50 -3.99 13.72
C TYR A 123 -1.27 -4.08 12.20
N ALA A 124 -0.17 -3.50 11.71
CA ALA A 124 0.09 -3.37 10.27
C ALA A 124 0.00 -4.72 9.52
N TRP A 125 0.50 -5.80 10.13
CA TRP A 125 0.46 -7.14 9.55
C TRP A 125 -0.95 -7.75 9.47
N ASN A 126 -1.91 -7.21 10.23
CA ASN A 126 -3.30 -7.65 10.21
C ASN A 126 -4.13 -6.85 9.19
N GLN A 127 -3.58 -5.80 8.58
CA GLN A 127 -4.26 -5.11 7.49
C GLN A 127 -4.56 -6.09 6.37
N LYS A 128 -5.82 -6.12 5.90
CA LYS A 128 -6.30 -7.09 4.90
C LYS A 128 -5.37 -7.22 3.70
N GLN A 129 -4.89 -6.09 3.19
CA GLN A 129 -3.96 -6.04 2.06
C GLN A 129 -2.60 -6.69 2.39
N ILE A 130 -2.04 -6.44 3.58
CA ILE A 130 -0.78 -7.07 4.04
C ILE A 130 -0.98 -8.56 4.31
N ALA A 131 -2.01 -8.92 5.08
CA ALA A 131 -2.31 -10.30 5.43
C ALA A 131 -2.53 -11.15 4.18
N GLN A 132 -3.25 -10.61 3.18
CA GLN A 132 -3.43 -11.29 1.89
C GLN A 132 -2.11 -11.39 1.12
N ALA A 133 -1.32 -10.33 1.03
CA ALA A 133 -0.01 -10.37 0.36
C ALA A 133 0.88 -11.48 0.93
N VAL A 134 0.96 -11.58 2.26
CA VAL A 134 1.70 -12.64 2.95
C VAL A 134 1.12 -14.02 2.62
N LYS A 135 -0.21 -14.18 2.69
CA LYS A 135 -0.90 -15.44 2.40
C LYS A 135 -0.64 -15.95 0.98
N VAL A 136 -0.63 -15.06 -0.01
CA VAL A 136 -0.46 -15.42 -1.42
C VAL A 136 0.99 -15.35 -1.91
N GLY A 137 1.95 -15.04 -1.02
CA GLY A 137 3.38 -15.05 -1.35
C GLY A 137 3.88 -13.82 -2.10
N VAL A 138 3.16 -12.70 -2.04
CA VAL A 138 3.59 -11.41 -2.60
C VAL A 138 4.67 -10.78 -1.72
N GLY A 139 5.70 -10.21 -2.35
CA GLY A 139 6.86 -9.64 -1.64
C GLY A 139 7.70 -10.68 -0.89
N TYR A 140 8.70 -10.24 -0.14
CA TYR A 140 9.59 -11.10 0.66
C TYR A 140 9.26 -11.09 2.15
N ALA A 141 8.87 -9.94 2.72
CA ALA A 141 8.63 -9.85 4.14
C ALA A 141 7.37 -10.64 4.54
N ARG A 142 7.44 -11.34 5.68
CA ARG A 142 6.36 -12.18 6.24
C ARG A 142 6.05 -11.83 7.68
N LYS A 143 7.02 -11.26 8.40
CA LYS A 143 6.90 -10.83 9.79
C LYS A 143 7.80 -9.62 10.06
N GLN A 144 7.61 -9.00 11.22
CA GLN A 144 8.32 -7.79 11.60
C GLN A 144 9.85 -7.94 11.61
N ASP A 145 10.36 -9.11 12.00
CA ASP A 145 11.81 -9.40 12.05
C ASP A 145 12.48 -9.37 10.67
N ASP A 146 11.70 -9.53 9.60
CA ASP A 146 12.22 -9.47 8.23
C ASP A 146 12.51 -8.02 7.79
N ILE A 147 12.06 -7.03 8.57
CA ILE A 147 12.17 -5.61 8.25
C ILE A 147 13.23 -4.97 9.14
N LYS A 148 14.32 -4.54 8.51
CA LYS A 148 15.33 -3.67 9.13
C LYS A 148 15.14 -2.24 8.64
N LEU A 149 14.73 -1.35 9.54
CA LEU A 149 14.69 0.08 9.26
C LEU A 149 16.10 0.67 9.37
N ILE A 150 16.50 1.45 8.37
CA ILE A 150 17.73 2.24 8.36
C ILE A 150 17.32 3.69 8.15
N LEU A 151 17.75 4.57 9.06
CA LEU A 151 17.56 6.00 8.94
C LEU A 151 18.80 6.60 8.29
N GLY A 152 18.59 7.52 7.34
CA GLY A 152 19.62 8.26 6.63
C GLY A 152 19.56 9.75 6.92
#